data_AF-A0A5N6Z0V0-F1
#
_entry.id   AF-A0A5N6Z0V0-F1
#
_cell.length_a   1.000
_cell.length_b   1.000
_cell.length_c   1.000
_cell.angle_alpha   90.00
_cell.angle_beta   90.00
_cell.angle_gamma   90.00
#
_symmetry.space_group_name_H-M   'P 1'
#
loop_
_entity.id
_entity.type
_entity.pdbx_description
1 polymer ?
#
loop_
_entity_poly.entity_id
_entity_poly.type
_entity_poly.pdbx_seq_one_letter_code
_entity_poly.pdbx_strand_id
1 'polypeptide(L)'
;MSTAMSDDTPTQESSNPLLRTSNPLVSDLEQEVLDEYSRLLGNVNKLSEKLADLSGDPASLTLDGLRLLERKTATVCTLLKASVYSIVLQQQIFNENEEQQMMEQQGDRMQYHDQGYDQDEDVSFEGRFA
;
A
#
# COMPACT_ATOMS: atom_id res chain seq x y z
N MET A 1 60.41 49.68 -5.58
CA MET A 1 61.53 48.72 -5.44
C MET A 1 61.19 47.76 -4.33
N SER A 2 61.38 46.46 -4.59
CA SER A 2 61.41 45.30 -3.67
C SER A 2 60.08 44.80 -3.11
N THR A 3 59.75 43.50 -3.02
CA THR A 3 60.21 42.22 -3.60
C THR A 3 59.08 41.21 -3.30
N ALA A 4 58.83 40.27 -4.21
CA ALA A 4 57.87 39.17 -4.11
C ALA A 4 58.16 38.20 -2.96
N MET A 5 57.12 37.62 -2.35
CA MET A 5 57.18 36.29 -1.71
C MET A 5 55.85 35.56 -1.95
N SER A 6 55.90 34.63 -2.87
CA SER A 6 54.87 33.63 -3.15
C SER A 6 54.77 32.68 -1.96
N ASP A 7 53.58 32.52 -1.37
CA ASP A 7 53.31 31.43 -0.44
C ASP A 7 52.51 30.36 -1.20
N ASP A 8 53.26 29.61 -2.00
CA ASP A 8 52.78 28.38 -2.62
C ASP A 8 52.72 27.33 -1.52
N THR A 9 51.57 27.17 -0.89
CA THR A 9 51.29 26.06 0.03
C THR A 9 51.39 24.75 -0.75
N PRO A 10 52.40 23.89 -0.53
CA PRO A 10 52.39 22.57 -1.11
C PRO A 10 51.39 21.75 -0.31
N THR A 11 50.35 21.33 -1.01
CA THR A 11 49.42 20.26 -0.66
C THR A 11 50.09 19.17 0.16
N GLN A 12 49.50 18.92 1.32
CA GLN A 12 49.76 17.86 2.28
C GLN A 12 50.04 16.52 1.60
N GLU A 13 51.33 16.20 1.46
CA GLU A 13 51.81 14.87 1.07
C GLU A 13 51.29 13.84 2.08
N SER A 14 50.83 12.71 1.58
CA SER A 14 50.36 11.57 2.36
C SER A 14 51.31 11.25 3.52
N SER A 15 50.77 11.04 4.73
CA SER A 15 51.53 10.76 5.95
C SER A 15 52.34 9.44 5.91
N ASN A 16 52.32 8.70 4.80
CA ASN A 16 53.06 7.46 4.64
C ASN A 16 54.43 7.72 3.99
N PRO A 17 55.54 7.57 4.73
CA PRO A 17 56.90 7.81 4.21
C PRO A 17 57.32 6.85 3.08
N LEU A 18 56.55 5.79 2.84
CA LEU A 18 56.74 4.81 1.77
C LEU A 18 56.05 5.20 0.44
N LEU A 19 55.18 6.22 0.45
CA LEU A 19 54.51 6.72 -0.76
C LEU A 19 55.21 7.95 -1.35
N ARG A 20 56.37 8.33 -0.81
CA ARG A 20 57.21 9.36 -1.40
C ARG A 20 57.93 8.74 -2.59
N THR A 21 57.79 9.36 -3.75
CA THR A 21 58.21 8.95 -5.12
C THR A 21 59.69 8.58 -5.31
N SER A 22 60.49 8.50 -4.24
CA SER A 22 61.92 8.17 -4.26
C SER A 22 62.39 7.69 -2.88
N ASN A 23 61.75 6.66 -2.32
CA ASN A 23 62.26 6.05 -1.11
C ASN A 23 63.43 5.09 -1.48
N PRO A 24 64.67 5.34 -1.04
CA PRO A 24 65.84 4.50 -1.40
C PRO A 24 65.77 3.06 -0.86
N LEU A 25 64.76 2.76 -0.02
CA LEU A 25 64.49 1.44 0.55
C LEU A 25 63.46 0.63 -0.25
N VAL A 26 62.90 1.17 -1.33
CA VAL A 26 61.79 0.57 -2.10
C VAL A 26 62.19 0.53 -3.58
N SER A 27 62.04 -0.62 -4.22
CA SER A 27 62.35 -0.77 -5.65
C SER A 27 61.32 -0.02 -6.51
N ASP A 28 61.70 0.45 -7.71
CA ASP A 28 60.80 1.18 -8.62
C ASP A 28 59.46 0.44 -8.86
N LEU A 29 59.50 -0.90 -8.98
CA LEU A 29 58.30 -1.73 -9.13
C LEU A 29 57.43 -1.74 -7.87
N GLU A 30 58.04 -1.75 -6.68
CA GLU A 30 57.32 -1.75 -5.41
C GLU A 30 56.62 -0.41 -5.17
N GLN A 31 57.23 0.70 -5.60
CA GLN A 31 56.61 2.02 -5.54
C GLN A 31 55.40 2.13 -6.47
N GLU A 32 55.49 1.62 -7.71
CA GLU A 32 54.37 1.57 -8.65
C GLU A 32 53.20 0.73 -8.10
N VAL A 33 53.51 -0.42 -7.50
CA VAL A 33 52.51 -1.29 -6.88
C VAL A 33 51.84 -0.61 -5.67
N LEU A 34 52.62 0.08 -4.81
CA LEU A 34 52.08 0.83 -3.67
C LEU A 34 51.19 1.99 -4.11
N ASP A 35 51.56 2.71 -5.16
CA ASP A 35 50.75 3.79 -5.72
C ASP A 35 49.41 3.24 -6.25
N GLU A 36 49.43 2.12 -6.98
CA GLU A 36 48.20 1.47 -7.45
C GLU A 36 47.34 0.92 -6.30
N TYR A 37 47.93 0.36 -5.24
CA TYR A 37 47.17 -0.03 -4.05
C TYR A 37 46.55 1.17 -3.33
N SER A 38 47.27 2.29 -3.24
CA SER A 38 46.74 3.52 -2.63
C SER A 38 45.56 4.07 -3.42
N ARG A 39 45.64 4.02 -4.76
CA ARG A 39 44.58 4.41 -5.68
C ARG A 39 43.40 3.45 -5.59
N LEU A 40 43.65 2.15 -5.54
CA LEU A 40 42.62 1.12 -5.38
C LEU A 40 41.88 1.29 -4.06
N LEU A 41 42.60 1.51 -2.96
CA LEU A 41 42.01 1.77 -1.64
C LEU A 41 41.12 3.02 -1.68
N GLY A 42 41.60 4.10 -2.30
CA GLY A 42 40.80 5.31 -2.52
C GLY A 42 39.54 5.04 -3.36
N ASN A 43 39.64 4.20 -4.39
CA ASN A 43 38.50 3.82 -5.24
C ASN A 43 37.49 2.95 -4.48
N VAL A 44 37.95 1.99 -3.68
CA VAL A 44 37.10 1.11 -2.87
C VAL A 44 36.36 1.91 -1.80
N ASN A 45 37.04 2.86 -1.14
CA ASN A 45 36.39 3.74 -0.16
C ASN A 45 35.30 4.60 -0.83
N LYS A 46 35.59 5.22 -1.98
CA LYS A 46 34.60 5.97 -2.76
C LYS A 46 33.43 5.11 -3.22
N LEU A 47 33.69 3.87 -3.62
CA LEU A 47 32.67 2.92 -4.02
C LEU A 47 31.78 2.53 -2.83
N SER A 48 32.38 2.28 -1.67
CA SER A 48 31.68 1.97 -0.43
C SER A 48 30.78 3.12 0.03
N GLU A 49 31.28 4.35 0.02
CA GLU A 49 30.50 5.56 0.33
C GLU A 49 29.30 5.68 -0.61
N LYS A 50 29.54 5.60 -1.93
CA LYS A 50 28.46 5.66 -2.92
C LYS A 50 27.42 4.56 -2.75
N LEU A 51 27.84 3.34 -2.41
CA LEU A 51 26.91 2.23 -2.14
C LEU A 51 26.11 2.45 -0.84
N ALA A 52 26.74 3.00 0.20
CA ALA A 52 26.04 3.37 1.42
C ALA A 52 24.97 4.45 1.13
N ASP A 53 25.32 5.50 0.38
CA ASP A 53 24.39 6.56 -0.02
C ASP A 53 23.23 5.99 -0.88
N LEU A 54 23.56 5.16 -1.87
CA LEU A 54 22.57 4.59 -2.79
C LEU A 54 21.68 3.52 -2.14
N SER A 55 22.13 2.88 -1.07
CA SER A 55 21.34 1.88 -0.35
C SER A 55 20.49 2.50 0.77
N GLY A 56 20.93 3.59 1.38
CA GLY A 56 20.19 4.27 2.45
C GLY A 56 19.01 5.09 1.95
N ASP A 57 19.25 6.02 1.02
CA ASP A 57 18.29 7.08 0.69
C ASP A 57 17.11 6.63 -0.20
N PRO A 58 17.33 6.01 -1.37
CA PRO A 58 16.23 5.67 -2.27
C PRO A 58 15.40 4.48 -1.74
N ALA A 59 15.98 3.60 -0.93
CA ALA A 59 15.26 2.48 -0.33
C ALA A 59 14.24 2.96 0.71
N SER A 60 14.57 3.96 1.52
CA SER A 60 13.63 4.53 2.51
C SER A 60 12.47 5.27 1.82
N LEU A 61 12.78 6.11 0.83
CA LEU A 61 11.77 6.92 0.15
C LEU A 61 10.74 6.07 -0.59
N THR A 62 11.19 4.99 -1.25
CA THR A 62 10.31 4.07 -1.97
C THR A 62 9.42 3.26 -1.03
N LEU A 63 9.96 2.78 0.10
CA LEU A 63 9.19 2.08 1.13
C LEU A 63 8.12 2.97 1.77
N ASP A 64 8.45 4.22 2.08
CA ASP A 64 7.49 5.18 2.64
C ASP A 64 6.38 5.52 1.63
N GLY A 65 6.74 5.67 0.35
CA GLY A 65 5.78 5.84 -0.74
C GLY A 65 4.82 4.65 -0.86
N LEU A 66 5.34 3.41 -0.83
CA LEU A 66 4.53 2.20 -0.87
C LEU A 66 3.62 2.08 0.35
N ARG A 67 4.10 2.39 1.54
CA ARG A 67 3.29 2.35 2.77
C ARG A 67 2.16 3.37 2.77
N LEU A 68 2.41 4.58 2.25
CA LEU A 68 1.38 5.58 2.06
C LEU A 68 0.34 5.12 1.03
N LEU A 69 0.80 4.53 -0.07
CA LEU A 69 -0.07 4.00 -1.12
C LEU A 69 -0.95 2.87 -0.60
N GLU A 70 -0.38 1.95 0.19
CA GLU A 70 -1.09 0.85 0.85
C GLU A 70 -2.20 1.40 1.75
N ARG A 71 -1.90 2.34 2.64
CA ARG A 71 -2.90 2.95 3.54
C ARG A 71 -4.04 3.61 2.78
N LYS A 72 -3.71 4.38 1.73
CA LYS A 72 -4.72 5.04 0.88
C LYS A 72 -5.60 4.02 0.16
N THR A 73 -4.99 3.04 -0.49
CA THR A 73 -5.71 2.03 -1.28
C THR A 73 -6.53 1.10 -0.39
N ALA A 74 -6.00 0.70 0.77
CA ALA A 74 -6.73 -0.07 1.76
C ALA A 74 -7.96 0.68 2.27
N THR A 75 -7.85 1.99 2.49
CA THR A 75 -8.98 2.84 2.88
C THR A 75 -10.04 2.88 1.77
N VAL A 76 -9.64 3.14 0.53
CA VAL A 76 -10.55 3.16 -0.62
C VAL A 76 -11.22 1.80 -0.83
N CYS A 77 -10.45 0.71 -0.77
CA CYS A 77 -10.96 -0.66 -0.90
C CYS A 77 -11.96 -1.00 0.21
N THR A 78 -11.69 -0.59 1.45
CA THR A 78 -12.60 -0.81 2.59
C THR A 78 -13.90 -0.04 2.42
N LEU A 79 -13.84 1.24 2.04
CA LEU A 79 -15.02 2.05 1.80
C LEU A 79 -15.84 1.50 0.64
N LEU A 80 -15.18 1.09 -0.45
CA LEU A 80 -15.82 0.46 -1.59
C LEU A 80 -16.51 -0.85 -1.18
N LYS A 81 -15.82 -1.72 -0.43
CA LYS A 81 -16.37 -2.99 0.04
C LYS A 81 -17.57 -2.78 0.96
N ALA A 82 -17.49 -1.82 1.90
CA ALA A 82 -18.61 -1.47 2.77
C ALA A 82 -19.80 -0.92 1.96
N SER A 83 -19.53 -0.05 0.98
CA SER A 83 -20.55 0.51 0.09
C SER A 83 -21.25 -0.59 -0.72
N VAL A 84 -20.50 -1.47 -1.36
CA VAL A 84 -21.06 -2.57 -2.17
C VAL A 84 -21.84 -3.53 -1.28
N TYR A 85 -21.29 -3.90 -0.11
CA TYR A 85 -21.98 -4.79 0.83
C TYR A 85 -23.29 -4.20 1.32
N SER A 86 -23.30 -2.91 1.69
CA SER A 86 -24.51 -2.20 2.11
C SER A 86 -25.58 -2.22 1.03
N ILE A 87 -25.21 -1.98 -0.23
CA ILE A 87 -26.17 -1.95 -1.35
C ILE A 87 -26.73 -3.35 -1.62
N VAL A 88 -25.88 -4.37 -1.69
CA VAL A 88 -26.29 -5.76 -1.94
C VAL A 88 -27.21 -6.26 -0.82
N LEU A 89 -26.87 -5.98 0.44
CA LEU A 89 -27.68 -6.38 1.58
C LEU A 89 -29.04 -5.68 1.59
N GLN A 90 -29.07 -4.38 1.30
CA GLN A 90 -30.33 -3.63 1.19
C GLN A 90 -31.24 -4.19 0.08
N GLN A 91 -30.67 -4.59 -1.06
CA GLN A 91 -31.44 -5.23 -2.15
C GLN A 91 -31.99 -6.59 -1.74
N GLN A 92 -31.22 -7.42 -1.04
CA GLN A 92 -31.70 -8.71 -0.52
C GLN A 92 -32.89 -8.50 0.42
N ILE A 93 -32.75 -7.60 1.40
CA ILE A 93 -33.82 -7.28 2.36
C ILE A 93 -35.05 -6.73 1.63
N PHE A 94 -34.86 -5.85 0.65
CA PHE A 94 -35.98 -5.27 -0.10
C PHE A 94 -36.75 -6.33 -0.89
N ASN A 95 -36.05 -7.19 -1.63
CA ASN A 95 -36.66 -8.27 -2.41
C ASN A 95 -37.38 -9.28 -1.50
N GLU A 96 -36.77 -9.69 -0.38
CA GLU A 96 -37.37 -10.60 0.60
C GLU A 96 -38.67 -10.02 1.20
N ASN A 97 -38.69 -8.71 1.49
CA ASN A 97 -39.87 -8.04 2.02
C ASN A 97 -41.01 -7.95 0.99
N GLU A 98 -40.70 -7.72 -0.30
CA GLU A 98 -41.71 -7.71 -1.37
C GLU A 98 -42.36 -9.10 -1.54
N GLU A 99 -41.57 -10.17 -1.48
CA GLU A 99 -42.08 -11.55 -1.55
C GLU A 99 -43.00 -11.88 -0.37
N GLN A 100 -42.65 -11.44 0.85
CA GLN A 100 -43.48 -11.64 2.04
C GLN A 100 -44.83 -10.90 1.93
N GLN A 101 -44.82 -9.65 1.48
CA GLN A 101 -46.06 -8.87 1.31
C GLN A 101 -47.01 -9.47 0.25
N MET A 102 -46.46 -10.07 -0.81
CA MET A 102 -47.27 -10.78 -1.81
C MET A 102 -47.90 -12.06 -1.25
N MET A 103 -47.19 -12.79 -0.40
CA MET A 103 -47.72 -13.98 0.27
C MET A 103 -48.80 -13.62 1.29
N GLU A 104 -48.64 -12.56 2.08
CA GLU A 104 -49.67 -12.08 3.00
C GLU A 104 -50.94 -11.64 2.27
N GLN A 105 -50.80 -10.85 1.19
CA GLN A 105 -51.97 -10.46 0.39
C GLN A 105 -52.68 -11.65 -0.25
N GLN A 106 -51.95 -12.69 -0.68
CA GLN A 106 -52.55 -13.87 -1.28
C GLN A 106 -53.20 -14.79 -0.22
N GLY A 107 -52.59 -14.89 0.98
CA GLY A 107 -53.14 -15.60 2.13
C GLY A 107 -54.45 -15.00 2.62
N ASP A 108 -54.50 -13.67 2.80
CA ASP A 108 -55.74 -12.97 3.17
C ASP A 108 -56.82 -13.16 2.10
N ARG A 109 -56.47 -13.06 0.81
CA ARG A 109 -57.44 -13.23 -0.29
C ARG A 109 -58.04 -14.64 -0.33
N MET A 110 -57.27 -15.67 0.01
CA MET A 110 -57.79 -17.04 0.13
C MET A 110 -58.68 -17.21 1.37
N GLN A 111 -58.33 -16.58 2.50
CA GLN A 111 -59.15 -16.64 3.72
C GLN A 111 -60.52 -15.97 3.54
N TYR A 112 -60.60 -14.87 2.79
CA TYR A 112 -61.88 -14.24 2.43
C TYR A 112 -62.73 -15.08 1.46
N HIS A 113 -62.11 -15.96 0.65
CA HIS A 113 -62.85 -16.80 -0.29
C HIS A 113 -63.40 -18.08 0.35
N ASP A 114 -62.76 -18.59 1.41
CA ASP A 114 -63.19 -19.77 2.17
C ASP A 114 -64.39 -19.47 3.11
N GLN A 115 -64.45 -18.26 3.69
CA GLN A 115 -65.56 -17.85 4.57
C GLN A 115 -66.85 -17.44 3.82
N GLY A 116 -66.84 -17.43 2.49
CA GLY A 116 -67.94 -16.93 1.67
C GLY A 116 -69.05 -17.94 1.34
N TYR A 117 -68.95 -19.20 1.77
CA TYR A 117 -69.81 -20.29 1.29
C TYR A 117 -70.58 -21.08 2.38
N ASP A 118 -70.73 -20.55 3.59
CA ASP A 118 -71.52 -21.19 4.67
C ASP A 118 -72.69 -20.31 5.17
N GLN A 119 -73.22 -19.46 4.32
CA GLN A 119 -74.36 -18.61 4.66
C GLN A 119 -75.39 -18.50 3.53
N ASP A 120 -75.66 -19.61 2.84
CA ASP A 120 -76.95 -19.78 2.16
C ASP A 120 -77.92 -20.43 3.14
N GLU A 121 -78.85 -19.58 3.56
CA GLU A 121 -79.87 -19.74 4.56
C GLU A 121 -80.69 -21.03 4.40
N ASP A 122 -80.61 -21.87 5.43
CA ASP A 122 -81.64 -22.85 5.77
C ASP A 122 -82.88 -22.10 6.30
N VAL A 123 -83.61 -21.40 5.44
CA VAL A 123 -84.94 -20.86 5.76
C VAL A 123 -85.96 -21.99 5.73
N SER A 124 -85.97 -22.75 6.81
CA SER A 124 -87.08 -23.65 7.17
C SER A 124 -88.39 -22.85 7.23
N PHE A 125 -89.18 -22.90 6.15
CA PHE A 125 -90.57 -22.47 6.11
C PHE A 125 -91.41 -23.50 6.86
N GLU A 126 -91.49 -23.37 8.18
CA GLU A 126 -92.35 -24.18 9.03
C GLU A 126 -93.43 -23.31 9.72
N GLY A 127 -94.63 -23.33 9.13
CA GLY A 127 -95.91 -23.33 9.84
C GLY A 127 -96.53 -22.01 10.31
N ARG A 128 -97.65 -21.58 9.68
CA ARG A 128 -98.90 -21.27 10.41
C ARG A 128 -100.13 -21.16 9.52
N PHE A 129 -101.14 -21.96 9.86
CA PHE A 129 -102.54 -21.82 9.42
C PHE A 129 -103.13 -20.46 9.83
N ALA A 130 -103.87 -19.82 8.92
CA ALA A 130 -105.15 -19.13 9.16
C ALA A 130 -105.80 -18.80 7.80
#